data_AF-A0A3B9RWC4-F1
#
_entry.id   AF-A0A3B9RWC4-F1
#
_cell.length_a   1.000
_cell.length_b   1.000
_cell.length_c   1.000
_cell.angle_alpha   90.00
_cell.angle_beta   90.00
_cell.angle_gamma   90.00
#
_symmetry.space_group_name_H-M   'P 1'
#
loop_
_entity.id
_entity.type
_entity.pdbx_description
1 polymer ?
#
loop_
_entity_poly.entity_id
_entity_poly.type
_entity_poly.pdbx_seq_one_letter_code
_entity_poly.pdbx_strand_id
1 'polypeptide(L)' 'MKNTNLKICDAIIQPGETVNLALPLPDYNACTSLFMPIKVVHGKEQGPCVLIFSGLEGNEFNGVKIINHL' A
#
# COMPACT_ATOMS: atom_id res chain seq x y z
N MET A 1 -23.45 -0.51 4.58
CA MET A 1 -23.45 -1.29 3.31
C MET A 1 -22.20 -2.17 3.30
N LYS A 2 -22.26 -3.39 2.78
CA LYS A 2 -21.07 -4.26 2.70
C LYS A 2 -20.11 -3.73 1.65
N ASN A 3 -18.81 -3.85 1.91
CA ASN A 3 -17.79 -3.46 0.95
C ASN A 3 -17.71 -4.47 -0.21
N THR A 4 -17.22 -4.04 -1.37
CA THR A 4 -16.97 -4.91 -2.53
C THR A 4 -15.49 -5.26 -2.63
N ASN A 5 -15.11 -6.18 -3.51
CA ASN A 5 -13.71 -6.50 -3.76
C ASN A 5 -12.95 -5.25 -4.22
N LEU A 6 -11.81 -4.98 -3.59
CA LEU A 6 -10.90 -3.89 -3.93
C LEU A 6 -9.78 -4.44 -4.81
N LYS A 7 -9.52 -3.83 -5.97
CA LYS A 7 -8.42 -4.22 -6.85
C LYS A 7 -7.29 -3.21 -6.75
N ILE A 8 -6.09 -3.66 -6.36
CA ILE A 8 -4.87 -2.86 -6.35
C ILE A 8 -3.83 -3.62 -7.18
N CYS A 9 -3.46 -3.05 -8.32
CA CYS A 9 -2.60 -3.69 -9.31
C CYS A 9 -3.16 -5.07 -9.71
N ASP A 10 -2.40 -6.13 -9.48
CA ASP A 10 -2.79 -7.51 -9.79
C ASP A 10 -3.42 -8.23 -8.58
N ALA A 11 -3.56 -7.56 -7.44
CA ALA A 11 -4.16 -8.10 -6.24
C ALA A 11 -5.66 -7.75 -6.13
N ILE A 12 -6.46 -8.76 -5.77
CA ILE A 12 -7.86 -8.58 -5.38
C ILE A 12 -7.94 -8.77 -3.86
N ILE A 13 -8.31 -7.72 -3.14
CA ILE A 13 -8.47 -7.70 -1.69
C ILE A 13 -9.96 -7.80 -1.37
N GLN A 14 -10.34 -8.80 -0.58
CA GLN A 14 -11.70 -9.06 -0.13
C GLN A 14 -12.06 -8.21 1.10
N PRO A 15 -13.35 -7.88 1.32
CA PRO A 15 -13.77 -7.12 2.49
C PRO A 15 -13.36 -7.78 3.82
N GLY A 16 -12.64 -7.05 4.66
CA GLY A 16 -12.10 -7.53 5.94
C GLY A 16 -10.67 -8.04 5.89
N GLU A 17 -10.03 -8.06 4.71
CA GLU A 17 -8.64 -8.47 4.56
C GLU A 17 -7.66 -7.32 4.82
N THR A 18 -6.50 -7.68 5.37
CA THR A 18 -5.32 -6.82 5.43
C THR A 18 -4.19 -7.52 4.71
N VAL A 19 -3.60 -6.86 3.70
CA VAL A 19 -2.54 -7.45 2.87
C VAL A 19 -1.35 -6.49 2.77
N ASN A 20 -0.16 -7.08 2.69
CA ASN A 20 1.07 -6.37 2.33
C ASN A 20 1.44 -6.77 0.89
N LEU A 21 1.60 -5.80 0.01
CA LEU A 21 1.94 -6.02 -1.39
C LEU A 21 3.27 -5.34 -1.70
N ALA A 22 3.99 -5.89 -2.68
CA ALA A 22 5.19 -5.31 -3.25
C ALA A 22 4.86 -4.79 -4.64
N LEU A 23 4.66 -3.49 -4.78
CA LEU A 23 4.35 -2.84 -6.03
C LEU A 23 5.63 -2.74 -6.89
N PRO A 24 5.69 -3.35 -8.09
CA PRO A 24 6.84 -3.17 -8.97
C PRO A 24 6.97 -1.71 -9.36
N LEU A 25 8.16 -1.16 -9.18
CA LEU A 25 8.53 0.17 -9.68
C LEU A 25 9.19 0.04 -11.05
N PRO A 26 9.18 1.10 -11.87
CA PRO A 26 9.96 1.13 -13.10
C PRO A 26 11.42 0.78 -12.82
N ASP A 27 12.03 0.00 -13.71
CA ASP A 27 13.43 -0.38 -13.59
C ASP A 27 14.30 0.89 -13.54
N TYR A 28 14.99 1.08 -12.41
CA TYR A 28 15.92 2.18 -12.24
C TYR A 28 17.18 1.95 -13.07
N ASN A 29 17.60 0.69 -13.20
CA ASN A 29 18.66 0.25 -14.09
C ASN A 29 18.45 -1.22 -14.49
N ALA A 30 19.17 -1.68 -15.52
CA ALA A 30 19.04 -3.03 -16.07
C ALA A 30 19.37 -4.17 -15.09
N CYS A 31 19.94 -3.87 -13.92
CA CYS A 31 20.43 -4.85 -12.97
C CYS A 31 19.66 -4.85 -11.65
N THR A 32 18.66 -3.99 -11.47
CA THR A 32 17.95 -3.87 -10.19
C THR A 32 16.47 -3.56 -10.39
N SER A 33 15.64 -4.56 -10.10
CA SER A 33 14.21 -4.37 -9.93
C SER A 33 13.93 -3.78 -8.55
N LEU A 34 13.14 -2.70 -8.52
CA LEU A 34 12.73 -2.04 -7.29
C LEU A 34 11.27 -2.35 -7.01
N PHE A 35 10.94 -2.50 -5.73
CA PHE A 35 9.57 -2.72 -5.27
C PHE A 35 9.23 -1.73 -4.17
N MET A 36 8.05 -1.12 -4.26
CA MET A 36 7.49 -0.27 -3.22
C MET A 36 6.56 -1.10 -2.31
N PRO A 37 6.83 -1.18 -1.00
CA PRO A 37 5.94 -1.86 -0.07
C PRO A 37 4.67 -1.04 0.14
N ILE A 38 3.51 -1.69 0.04
CA ILE A 38 2.21 -1.09 0.34
C ILE A 38 1.43 -1.99 1.29
N LYS A 39 0.77 -1.39 2.28
CA LYS A 39 -0.17 -2.08 3.18
C LYS A 39 -1.59 -1.62 2.83
N VAL A 40 -2.48 -2.56 2.60
CA VAL A 40 -3.90 -2.31 2.33
C VAL A 40 -4.72 -2.91 3.45
N VAL A 41 -5.53 -2.09 4.11
CA VAL A 41 -6.53 -2.52 5.10
C VAL A 41 -7.90 -2.30 4.51
N HIS A 42 -8.60 -3.38 4.17
CA HIS A 42 -9.91 -3.30 3.53
C HIS A 42 -11.02 -3.59 4.54
N GLY A 43 -11.81 -2.57 4.88
CA GLY A 43 -12.91 -2.71 5.84
C GLY A 43 -14.04 -3.61 5.33
N LYS A 44 -14.73 -4.31 6.24
CA LYS A 44 -15.91 -5.15 5.90
C LYS A 44 -17.10 -4.32 5.42
N GLU A 45 -17.23 -3.11 5.93
CA GLU A 45 -18.30 -2.17 5.60
C GLU A 45 -17.76 -1.01 4.76
N GLN A 46 -18.61 -0.46 3.90
CA GLN A 46 -18.28 0.74 3.13
C GLN A 46 -18.03 1.93 4.04
N GLY A 47 -17.01 2.71 3.70
CA GLY A 47 -16.60 3.91 4.39
C GLY A 47 -15.64 4.73 3.52
N PRO A 48 -15.07 5.82 4.06
CA PRO A 48 -14.11 6.64 3.33
C PRO A 48 -12.84 5.83 3.01
N CYS A 49 -12.29 6.06 1.82
CA CYS A 49 -11.01 5.53 1.40
C CYS A 49 -9.92 6.59 1.65
N VAL A 50 -8.86 6.22 2.35
CA VAL A 50 -7.76 7.12 2.70
C VAL A 50 -6.44 6.51 2.22
N LEU A 51 -5.61 7.33 1.59
CA LEU A 51 -4.23 7.00 1.26
C LEU A 51 -3.30 7.77 2.20
N ILE A 52 -2.42 7.05 2.88
CA ILE A 52 -1.38 7.61 3.74
C ILE A 52 -0.04 7.24 3.11
N PHE A 53 0.83 8.22 2.88
CA PHE A 53 2.15 8.02 2.27
C PHE A 53 3.20 8.93 2.92
N SER A 54 4.46 8.50 2.87
CA SER A 54 5.63 9.23 3.37
C SER A 54 6.90 8.72 2.67
N GLY A 55 8.04 9.36 2.92
CA GLY A 55 9.32 9.03 2.28
C GLY A 55 9.45 9.64 0.89
N LEU A 56 8.92 10.86 0.70
CA LEU A 56 9.13 11.62 -0.54
C LEU A 56 10.57 12.14 -0.60
N GLU A 57 11.10 12.58 0.54
CA GLU A 57 12.51 12.91 0.69
C GLU A 57 13.25 11.79 1.43
N GLY A 58 14.49 11.51 1.00
CA GLY A 58 15.29 10.38 1.50
C GLY A 58 15.70 10.47 2.98
N ASN A 59 15.38 11.56 3.66
CA ASN A 59 15.66 11.82 5.07
C ASN A 59 14.38 11.90 5.94
N GLU A 60 13.18 11.66 5.39
CA GLU A 60 11.90 11.72 6.11
C GLU A 60 11.61 10.46 6.95
N PHE A 61 12.53 10.08 7.84
CA PHE A 61 12.43 8.83 8.61
C PHE A 61 11.23 8.77 9.55
N ASN A 62 10.80 9.92 10.09
CA ASN A 62 9.72 9.96 11.07
C ASN A 62 8.37 9.53 10.45
N GLY A 63 8.03 10.05 9.27
CA GLY A 63 6.79 9.70 8.61
C GLY A 63 6.77 8.24 8.14
N VAL A 64 7.89 7.74 7.59
CA VAL A 64 8.04 6.32 7.24
C VAL A 64 7.86 5.42 8.46
N LYS A 65 8.44 5.79 9.61
CA LYS A 65 8.24 5.05 10.87
C LYS A 65 6.79 5.06 11.30
N ILE A 66 6.10 6.21 11.29
CA ILE A 66 4.70 6.30 11.70
C ILE A 66 3.83 5.37 10.85
N ILE A 67 3.96 5.43 9.52
CA ILE A 67 3.17 4.59 8.60
C ILE A 67 3.42 3.11 8.83
N ASN A 68 4.66 2.71 9.10
CA ASN A 68 5.00 1.30 9.38
C ASN A 68 4.39 0.77 10.71
N HIS A 69 3.91 1.62 11.60
CA HIS A 69 3.23 1.21 12.84
C HIS A 69 1.70 1.18 12.72
N LEU A 70 1.14 1.69 11.61
CA LEU A 70 -0.29 1.57 11.27
C LEU A 70 -0.57 0.18 10.70
#